data_AF-A0A849WXK2-F1
#
_entry.id   AF-A0A849WXK2-F1
#
_cell.length_a   1.000
_cell.length_b   1.000
_cell.length_c   1.000
_cell.angle_alpha   90.00
_cell.angle_beta   90.00
_cell.angle_gamma   90.00
#
_symmetry.space_group_name_H-M   'P 1'
#
loop_
_entity.id
_entity.type
_entity.pdbx_description
1 polymer ?
#
loop_
_entity_poly.entity_id
_entity_poly.type
_entity_poly.pdbx_seq_one_letter_code
_entity_poly.pdbx_strand_id
1 'polypeptide(L)'
;MRGFTVLLIMLLANLAAADENTQANKLEDSFAVRNIGAAEIKLSGKVLSLKSGDFLYFVRPPYRFRVKAVDADLDEVVVDTPQEHDLKPGVALLRHPTPQIRKFLKTQERAEEALLN
;
A
#
# COMPACT_ATOMS: atom_id res chain seq x y z
N MET A 1 -14.18 65.07 -6.88
CA MET A 1 -13.26 64.77 -5.77
C MET A 1 -13.32 63.26 -5.55
N ARG A 2 -12.60 62.41 -6.30
CA ARG A 2 -11.18 62.02 -6.14
C ARG A 2 -10.73 61.98 -4.68
N GLY A 3 -11.04 60.88 -4.01
CA GLY A 3 -10.37 60.43 -2.79
C GLY A 3 -9.72 59.08 -3.08
N PHE A 4 -8.52 59.16 -3.64
CA PHE A 4 -7.60 58.03 -3.82
C PHE A 4 -6.98 57.73 -2.45
N THR A 5 -7.12 56.50 -1.95
CA THR A 5 -6.24 55.99 -0.89
C THR A 5 -5.59 54.73 -1.42
N VAL A 6 -4.28 54.83 -1.61
CA VAL A 6 -3.35 53.86 -2.19
C VAL A 6 -2.46 53.34 -1.08
N LEU A 7 -1.94 52.11 -1.28
CA LEU A 7 -0.82 51.47 -0.57
C LEU A 7 -1.17 51.00 0.86
N LEU A 8 -0.73 49.86 1.40
CA LEU A 8 0.18 48.75 1.06
C LEU A 8 0.35 47.98 2.39
N ILE A 9 0.98 46.78 2.36
CA ILE A 9 1.46 45.95 3.51
C ILE A 9 0.45 44.84 3.84
N MET A 10 0.72 43.54 3.82
CA MET A 10 1.90 42.70 3.61
C MET A 10 1.38 41.30 3.24
N LEU A 11 1.90 40.68 2.19
CA LEU A 11 2.79 39.53 2.32
C LEU A 11 2.42 38.53 3.44
N LEU A 12 1.38 37.71 3.20
CA LEU A 12 1.32 36.35 3.74
C LEU A 12 1.72 35.37 2.63
N ALA A 13 3.01 35.37 2.33
CA ALA A 13 3.68 34.18 1.84
C ALA A 13 4.07 33.31 3.04
N ASN A 14 4.04 32.00 2.86
CA ASN A 14 4.46 30.93 3.77
C ASN A 14 3.43 30.50 4.83
N LEU A 15 2.62 29.49 4.52
CA LEU A 15 2.87 28.10 4.95
C LEU A 15 1.77 27.17 4.43
N ALA A 16 2.02 26.54 3.30
CA ALA A 16 1.50 25.21 2.97
C ALA A 16 2.44 24.59 1.94
N ALA A 17 3.74 24.58 2.24
CA ALA A 17 4.68 23.68 1.60
C ALA A 17 4.61 22.34 2.33
N ALA A 18 3.83 21.42 1.75
CA ALA A 18 3.77 19.96 1.95
C ALA A 18 2.34 19.58 1.54
N ASP A 19 2.03 18.86 0.47
CA ASP A 19 2.71 17.71 -0.11
C ASP A 19 2.00 17.41 -1.45
N GLU A 20 2.09 18.30 -2.44
CA GLU A 20 1.31 18.16 -3.69
C GLU A 20 2.04 17.37 -4.81
N ASN A 21 3.10 16.60 -4.51
CA ASN A 21 3.89 15.98 -5.58
C ASN A 21 4.38 14.54 -5.37
N THR A 22 3.76 13.73 -4.50
CA THR A 22 4.14 12.28 -4.47
C THR A 22 3.06 11.34 -3.93
N GLN A 23 1.83 11.33 -4.45
CA GLN A 23 0.94 10.21 -4.09
C GLN A 23 -0.23 9.85 -5.02
N ALA A 24 -0.53 10.63 -6.06
CA ALA A 24 -1.65 10.29 -6.96
C ALA A 24 -1.39 9.06 -7.87
N ASN A 25 -0.13 8.65 -8.07
CA ASN A 25 0.24 7.47 -8.87
C ASN A 25 0.51 6.19 -8.05
N LYS A 26 0.26 6.19 -6.73
CA LYS A 26 0.54 5.04 -5.84
C LYS A 26 -0.69 4.18 -5.53
N LEU A 27 -1.88 4.62 -5.89
CA LEU A 27 -3.14 3.95 -5.52
C LEU A 27 -3.48 2.75 -6.42
N GLU A 28 -2.92 2.66 -7.63
CA GLU A 28 -3.24 1.57 -8.57
C GLU A 28 -2.57 0.23 -8.21
N ASP A 29 -1.57 0.25 -7.33
CA ASP A 29 -0.77 -0.92 -6.93
C ASP A 29 -0.97 -1.31 -5.46
N SER A 30 -1.96 -0.73 -4.80
CA SER A 30 -2.22 -0.92 -3.37
C SER A 30 -3.65 -1.37 -3.09
N PHE A 31 -3.80 -2.35 -2.20
CA PHE A 31 -5.05 -2.95 -1.80
C PHE A 31 -5.30 -2.70 -0.31
N ALA A 32 -6.35 -1.94 0.01
CA ALA A 32 -6.70 -1.60 1.39
C ALA A 32 -7.45 -2.74 2.06
N VAL A 33 -7.04 -3.12 3.27
CA VAL A 33 -7.73 -4.11 4.09
C VAL A 33 -9.09 -3.56 4.52
N ARG A 34 -10.18 -4.17 4.08
CA ARG A 34 -11.54 -3.82 4.49
C ARG A 34 -12.01 -4.63 5.69
N ASN A 35 -11.79 -5.94 5.65
CA ASN A 35 -12.26 -6.85 6.68
C ASN A 35 -11.25 -7.97 6.90
N ILE A 36 -11.01 -8.33 8.15
CA ILE A 36 -10.12 -9.41 8.56
C ILE A 36 -11.01 -10.47 9.22
N GLY A 37 -11.29 -11.54 8.48
CA GLY A 37 -11.97 -12.71 9.01
C GLY A 37 -10.98 -13.71 9.63
N ALA A 38 -11.51 -14.77 10.23
CA ALA A 38 -10.68 -15.84 10.82
C ALA A 38 -9.98 -16.70 9.75
N ALA A 39 -10.61 -16.87 8.58
CA ALA A 39 -10.08 -17.69 7.49
C ALA A 39 -9.54 -16.84 6.33
N GLU A 40 -10.15 -15.68 6.07
CA GLU A 40 -9.86 -14.87 4.89
C GLU A 40 -9.92 -13.37 5.20
N ILE A 41 -9.11 -12.61 4.47
CA ILE A 41 -9.02 -11.17 4.56
C ILE A 41 -9.54 -10.59 3.25
N LYS A 42 -10.49 -9.66 3.37
CA LYS A 42 -11.04 -8.92 2.24
C LYS A 42 -10.31 -7.61 2.08
N LEU A 43 -9.83 -7.40 0.87
CA LEU A 43 -9.13 -6.20 0.44
C LEU A 43 -9.94 -5.51 -0.66
N SER A 44 -9.79 -4.20 -0.76
CA SER A 44 -10.37 -3.42 -1.85
C SER A 44 -9.27 -2.64 -2.56
N GLY A 45 -9.31 -2.64 -3.88
CA GLY A 45 -8.33 -1.97 -4.70
C GLY A 45 -8.44 -2.43 -6.15
N LYS A 46 -7.81 -1.69 -7.05
CA LYS A 46 -7.92 -1.92 -8.50
C LYS A 46 -7.32 -3.28 -8.86
N VAL A 47 -8.15 -4.21 -9.32
CA VAL A 47 -7.73 -5.61 -9.53
C VAL A 47 -7.09 -5.90 -10.89
N LEU A 48 -6.85 -4.87 -11.73
CA LEU A 48 -6.28 -5.02 -13.08
C LEU A 48 -5.11 -6.02 -13.08
N SER A 49 -5.23 -7.12 -13.82
CA SER A 49 -4.19 -8.17 -13.95
C SER A 49 -3.81 -8.93 -12.67
N LEU A 50 -4.58 -8.82 -11.58
CA LEU A 50 -4.41 -9.65 -10.39
C LEU A 50 -5.18 -10.95 -10.56
N LYS A 51 -4.59 -12.09 -10.19
CA LYS A 51 -5.24 -13.40 -10.25
C LYS A 51 -5.04 -14.21 -8.97
N SER A 52 -5.86 -15.25 -8.82
CA SER A 52 -5.66 -16.25 -7.77
C SER A 52 -4.26 -16.89 -7.89
N GLY A 53 -3.61 -17.08 -6.75
CA GLY A 53 -2.24 -17.58 -6.64
C GLY A 53 -1.15 -16.49 -6.60
N ASP A 54 -1.47 -15.24 -6.97
CA ASP A 54 -0.53 -14.13 -6.85
C ASP A 54 -0.24 -13.80 -5.37
N PHE A 55 0.83 -13.03 -5.13
CA PHE A 55 1.19 -12.57 -3.80
C PHE A 55 1.05 -11.06 -3.67
N LEU A 56 0.44 -10.64 -2.57
CA LEU A 56 0.43 -9.26 -2.09
C LEU A 56 1.38 -9.13 -0.89
N TYR A 57 2.02 -7.98 -0.76
CA TYR A 57 3.11 -7.77 0.18
C TYR A 57 2.72 -6.73 1.23
N PHE A 58 3.00 -7.01 2.50
CA PHE A 58 2.90 -5.97 3.51
C PHE A 58 4.03 -4.98 3.36
N VAL A 59 3.76 -3.70 3.61
CA VAL A 59 4.79 -2.65 3.54
C VAL A 59 5.98 -2.94 4.45
N ARG A 60 5.74 -3.65 5.58
CA ARG A 60 6.78 -4.14 6.47
C ARG A 60 7.02 -5.64 6.21
N PRO A 61 8.26 -6.08 5.93
CA PRO A 61 8.57 -7.52 5.95
C PRO A 61 8.29 -8.10 7.35
N PRO A 62 8.02 -9.42 7.48
CA PRO A 62 8.17 -10.47 6.46
C PRO A 62 6.88 -10.82 5.71
N TYR A 63 5.76 -10.18 6.02
CA TYR A 63 4.45 -10.70 5.65
C TYR A 63 4.13 -10.57 4.15
N ARG A 64 3.73 -11.70 3.55
CA ARG A 64 3.15 -11.79 2.21
C ARG A 64 1.87 -12.63 2.27
N PHE A 65 0.90 -12.26 1.45
CA PHE A 65 -0.44 -12.82 1.45
C PHE A 65 -0.73 -13.41 0.09
N ARG A 66 -1.20 -14.65 0.05
CA ARG A 66 -1.59 -15.30 -1.21
C ARG A 66 -3.02 -14.88 -1.57
N VAL A 67 -3.21 -14.46 -2.81
CA VAL A 67 -4.52 -14.17 -3.38
C VAL A 67 -5.27 -15.47 -3.59
N LYS A 68 -6.42 -15.60 -2.95
CA LYS A 68 -7.32 -16.75 -3.04
C LYS A 68 -8.34 -16.53 -4.15
N ALA A 69 -8.97 -15.35 -4.18
CA ALA A 69 -9.98 -14.99 -5.17
C ALA A 69 -9.90 -13.49 -5.49
N VAL A 70 -10.36 -13.14 -6.68
CA VAL A 70 -10.44 -11.76 -7.19
C VAL A 70 -11.83 -11.57 -7.78
N ASP A 71 -12.53 -10.55 -7.34
CA ASP A 71 -13.80 -10.10 -7.87
C ASP A 71 -13.59 -8.77 -8.60
N ALA A 72 -13.63 -8.82 -9.94
CA ALA A 72 -13.36 -7.67 -10.78
C ALA A 72 -14.56 -6.73 -10.93
N ASP A 73 -15.78 -7.22 -10.67
CA ASP A 73 -16.99 -6.40 -10.70
C ASP A 73 -17.09 -5.52 -9.45
N LEU A 74 -16.52 -5.98 -8.32
CA LEU A 74 -16.55 -5.29 -7.03
C LEU A 74 -15.20 -4.68 -6.60
N ASP A 75 -14.15 -4.79 -7.43
CA ASP A 75 -12.76 -4.42 -7.08
C ASP A 75 -12.35 -4.98 -5.69
N GLU A 76 -12.73 -6.24 -5.44
CA GLU A 76 -12.49 -6.94 -4.18
C GLU A 76 -11.46 -8.07 -4.39
N VAL A 77 -10.54 -8.21 -3.44
CA VAL A 77 -9.54 -9.27 -3.43
C VAL A 77 -9.62 -10.00 -2.11
N VAL A 78 -9.68 -11.32 -2.17
CA VAL A 78 -9.67 -12.19 -1.01
C VAL A 78 -8.32 -12.85 -0.90
N VAL A 79 -7.67 -12.72 0.27
CA VAL A 79 -6.42 -13.42 0.60
C VAL A 79 -6.62 -14.32 1.80
N ASP A 80 -5.81 -15.36 1.93
CA ASP A 80 -5.80 -16.21 3.13
C ASP A 80 -5.30 -15.42 4.34
N THR A 81 -5.88 -15.69 5.51
CA THR A 81 -5.40 -15.13 6.79
C THR A 81 -4.21 -15.97 7.26
N PRO A 82 -2.98 -15.43 7.30
CA PRO A 82 -1.82 -16.17 7.79
C PRO A 82 -1.95 -16.42 9.29
N GLN A 83 -1.24 -17.43 9.80
CA GLN A 83 -1.20 -17.71 11.25
C GLN A 83 -0.66 -16.52 12.06
N GLU A 84 0.31 -15.78 11.49
CA GLU A 84 0.87 -14.57 12.06
C GLU A 84 0.77 -13.43 11.05
N HIS A 85 0.12 -12.33 11.42
CA HIS A 85 0.05 -11.12 10.61
C HIS A 85 -0.16 -9.86 11.46
N ASP A 86 0.36 -8.73 11.00
CA ASP A 86 0.17 -7.40 11.61
C ASP A 86 -0.91 -6.55 10.90
N LEU A 87 -1.78 -7.19 10.10
CA LEU A 87 -2.83 -6.47 9.39
C LEU A 87 -3.87 -5.88 10.33
N LYS A 88 -4.30 -4.67 9.98
CA LYS A 88 -5.41 -3.95 10.59
C LYS A 88 -6.30 -3.39 9.47
N PRO A 89 -7.60 -3.20 9.71
CA PRO A 89 -8.46 -2.50 8.77
C PRO A 89 -7.87 -1.13 8.39
N GLY A 90 -7.95 -0.78 7.11
CA GLY A 90 -7.38 0.44 6.55
C GLY A 90 -5.90 0.37 6.17
N VAL A 91 -5.18 -0.70 6.52
CA VAL A 91 -3.79 -0.86 6.07
C VAL A 91 -3.75 -1.34 4.62
N ALA A 92 -2.78 -0.84 3.85
CA ALA A 92 -2.57 -1.23 2.46
C ALA A 92 -1.58 -2.39 2.32
N LEU A 93 -1.94 -3.34 1.47
CA LEU A 93 -1.04 -4.32 0.87
C LEU A 93 -0.60 -3.84 -0.50
N LEU A 94 0.60 -4.24 -0.91
CA LEU A 94 1.21 -3.83 -2.18
C LEU A 94 1.20 -5.00 -3.16
N ARG A 95 0.90 -4.73 -4.42
CA ARG A 95 1.03 -5.73 -5.49
C ARG A 95 2.48 -6.15 -5.70
N HIS A 96 3.39 -5.18 -5.65
CA HIS A 96 4.80 -5.39 -5.91
C HIS A 96 5.64 -5.19 -4.64
N PRO A 97 6.66 -6.04 -4.40
CA PRO A 97 7.52 -5.89 -3.25
C PRO A 97 8.39 -4.63 -3.41
N THR A 98 8.49 -3.85 -2.35
CA THR A 98 9.42 -2.72 -2.28
C THR A 98 10.88 -3.20 -2.29
N PRO A 99 11.87 -2.34 -2.58
CA PRO A 99 13.28 -2.70 -2.50
C PRO A 99 13.68 -3.31 -1.15
N GLN A 100 13.09 -2.83 -0.05
CA GLN A 100 13.34 -3.36 1.29
C GLN A 100 12.83 -4.79 1.44
N ILE A 101 11.60 -5.07 0.96
CA ILE A 101 11.01 -6.41 0.98
C ILE A 101 11.84 -7.37 0.12
N ARG A 102 12.27 -6.94 -1.08
CA ARG A 102 13.15 -7.75 -1.94
C ARG A 102 14.47 -8.11 -1.27
N LYS A 103 15.10 -7.15 -0.58
CA LYS A 103 16.33 -7.39 0.18
C LYS A 103 16.11 -8.42 1.28
N PHE A 104 15.01 -8.28 2.04
CA PHE A 104 14.66 -9.24 3.09
C PHE A 104 14.45 -10.65 2.55
N LEU A 105 13.66 -10.81 1.48
CA LEU A 105 13.40 -12.11 0.85
C LEU A 105 14.70 -12.78 0.37
N LYS A 106 15.58 -12.01 -0.27
CA LYS A 106 16.90 -12.51 -0.72
C LYS A 106 17.81 -12.91 0.44
N THR A 107 17.75 -12.18 1.57
CA THR A 107 18.50 -12.55 2.77
C THR A 107 17.97 -13.82 3.41
N GLN A 108 16.64 -14.00 3.47
CA GLN A 108 16.01 -15.24 3.93
C GLN A 108 16.42 -16.43 3.05
N GLU A 109 16.28 -16.32 1.73
CA GLU A 109 16.64 -17.37 0.78
C GLU A 109 18.11 -17.80 0.97
N ARG A 110 19.03 -16.84 1.08
CA ARG A 110 20.45 -17.14 1.35
C ARG A 110 20.72 -17.78 2.71
N ALA A 111 19.95 -17.39 3.73
CA ALA A 111 20.08 -17.98 5.06
C ALA A 111 19.57 -19.44 5.06
N GLU A 112 18.48 -19.71 4.36
CA GLU A 112 17.95 -21.07 4.17
C GLU A 112 18.94 -21.94 3.38
N GLU A 113 19.49 -21.43 2.27
CA GLU A 113 20.53 -22.12 1.49
C GLU A 113 21.79 -22.44 2.32
N ALA A 114 22.17 -21.56 3.24
CA ALA A 114 23.32 -21.76 4.12
C ALA A 114 23.07 -22.74 5.28
N LEU A 115 21.81 -23.01 5.62
CA LEU A 115 21.43 -24.00 6.63
C LEU A 115 21.25 -25.41 6.04
N LEU A 116 21.04 -25.49 4.72
CA LEU A 116 20.87 -26.73 3.96
C LEU A 116 22.19 -27.31 3.42
N ASN A 117 23.27 -26.52 3.43
CA ASN A 117 24.65 -26.94 3.10
C ASN A 117 25.49 -27.12 4.36
#